data_AF-A0A7S3NGQ3-F1
#
_entry.id   AF-A0A7S3NGQ3-F1
#
_cell.length_a   1.000
_cell.length_b   1.000
_cell.length_c   1.000
_cell.angle_alpha   90.00
_cell.angle_beta   90.00
_cell.angle_gamma   90.00
#
_symmetry.space_group_name_H-M   'P 1'
#
loop_
_entity.id
_entity.type
_entity.pdbx_description
1 polymer ?
#
loop_
_entity_poly.entity_id
_entity_poly.type
_entity_poly.pdbx_seq_one_letter_code
_entity_poly.pdbx_strand_id
1 'polypeptide(L)'
;MERSEDQAYWLHDDYRGDGTQEAVSPMTGDTGLRQPQTNEFGSKPMVIWGFRIVHFGLATMMAATGILSLTEFGRVNRNQLSAFVISFYLILFAVVWFAFETMFIMPIDYFIFHLKRNFGFLFHPLGKAIFIIFVAFLNFGVQEESLGLATGILCLIDGALLVLLFLKYPHYHPLTPSI
;
A
#
# COMPACT_ATOMS: atom_id res chain seq x y z
N MET A 1 -41.27 10.96 27.52
CA MET A 1 -40.67 12.17 26.91
C MET A 1 -39.92 12.83 28.05
N GLU A 2 -38.60 12.91 28.13
CA GLU A 2 -37.45 13.00 27.20
C GLU A 2 -36.29 12.15 27.77
N ARG A 3 -35.57 11.31 27.00
CA ARG A 3 -34.42 11.60 26.12
C ARG A 3 -33.24 12.25 26.87
N SER A 4 -32.42 11.44 27.54
CA SER A 4 -31.03 11.09 27.16
C SER A 4 -30.07 12.28 26.95
N GLU A 5 -29.34 12.65 28.00
CA GLU A 5 -28.22 13.61 27.94
C GLU A 5 -26.96 13.09 28.66
N ASP A 6 -26.66 11.80 28.53
CA ASP A 6 -25.35 11.25 28.94
C ASP A 6 -24.48 10.97 27.71
N GLN A 7 -24.15 12.03 26.97
CA GLN A 7 -23.11 11.98 25.93
C GLN A 7 -21.86 12.75 26.36
N ALA A 8 -20.94 11.98 26.95
CA ALA A 8 -19.50 11.99 26.67
C ALA A 8 -18.74 13.33 26.77
N TYR A 9 -18.35 13.66 28.00
CA TYR A 9 -17.37 14.70 28.37
C TYR A 9 -15.91 14.41 27.95
N TRP A 10 -15.66 13.39 27.13
CA TRP A 10 -14.31 12.91 26.78
C TRP A 10 -13.73 13.50 25.48
N LEU A 11 -14.42 14.48 24.87
CA LEU A 11 -14.04 15.02 23.56
C LEU A 11 -13.18 16.30 23.61
N HIS A 12 -12.69 16.73 24.78
CA HIS A 12 -12.14 18.08 24.92
C HIS A 12 -10.70 18.27 25.43
N ASP A 13 -9.91 17.22 25.72
CA ASP A 13 -8.66 17.43 26.50
C ASP A 13 -7.29 17.09 25.87
N ASP A 14 -7.16 16.87 24.55
CA ASP A 14 -5.84 16.52 23.96
C ASP A 14 -5.24 17.50 22.92
N TYR A 15 -5.65 18.77 22.93
CA TYR A 15 -4.97 19.82 22.14
C TYR A 15 -4.51 21.00 22.99
N ARG A 16 -3.73 20.74 24.04
CA ARG A 16 -2.97 21.77 24.76
C ARG A 16 -1.47 21.55 24.60
N GLY A 17 -0.96 22.00 23.45
CA GLY A 17 0.46 22.25 23.21
C GLY A 17 0.69 23.76 23.10
N ASP A 18 1.42 24.30 24.07
CA ASP A 18 1.74 25.69 24.36
C ASP A 18 2.46 26.45 23.22
N GLY A 19 2.21 27.76 23.12
CA GLY A 19 2.87 28.62 22.13
C GLY A 19 2.22 29.99 21.92
N THR A 20 2.26 30.84 22.95
CA THR A 20 2.26 32.33 22.87
C THR A 20 1.03 33.07 22.32
N GLN A 21 0.43 33.86 23.22
CA GLN A 21 -0.46 34.99 22.94
C GLN A 21 0.22 36.02 22.03
N GLU A 22 -0.35 36.30 20.86
CA GLU A 22 -0.23 37.62 20.24
C GLU A 22 -1.60 38.10 19.75
N ALA A 23 -1.78 39.41 19.87
CA ALA A 23 -3.02 40.13 19.98
C ALA A 23 -3.83 40.26 18.68
N VAL A 24 -5.13 40.50 18.88
CA VAL A 24 -6.15 40.83 17.89
C VAL A 24 -5.75 42.02 17.01
N SER A 25 -5.89 41.86 15.70
CA SER A 25 -6.19 42.95 14.75
C SER A 25 -7.09 42.44 13.62
N PRO A 26 -8.10 43.21 13.17
CA PRO A 26 -9.10 42.74 12.21
C PRO A 26 -8.67 43.07 10.78
N MET A 27 -8.52 42.07 9.91
CA MET A 27 -8.49 42.25 8.45
C MET A 27 -8.92 40.91 7.82
N THR A 28 -10.08 40.90 7.15
CA THR A 28 -10.22 41.05 5.69
C THR A 28 -9.93 39.72 5.00
N GLY A 29 -10.95 39.26 4.25
CA GLY A 29 -11.06 37.88 3.81
C GLY A 29 -9.90 37.35 3.00
N ASP A 30 -9.70 36.03 3.10
CA ASP A 30 -9.51 35.25 1.90
C ASP A 30 -9.95 33.81 2.12
N THR A 31 -10.65 33.27 1.14
CA THR A 31 -11.20 31.91 1.15
C THR A 31 -10.07 30.96 0.71
N GLY A 32 -9.16 30.66 1.63
CA GLY A 32 -8.02 29.78 1.39
C GLY A 32 -8.39 28.31 1.55
N LEU A 33 -8.81 27.66 0.46
CA LEU A 33 -8.78 26.19 0.36
C LEU A 33 -7.33 25.72 0.58
N ARG A 34 -7.06 25.19 1.76
CA ARG A 34 -5.76 24.63 2.13
C ARG A 34 -5.51 23.35 1.33
N GLN A 35 -4.85 23.48 0.17
CA GLN A 35 -4.30 22.35 -0.57
C GLN A 35 -3.31 21.60 0.34
N PRO A 36 -3.28 20.25 0.31
CA PRO A 36 -2.28 19.50 1.04
C PRO A 36 -0.90 19.81 0.45
N GLN A 37 0.02 20.26 1.30
CA GLN A 37 1.40 20.57 0.94
C GLN A 37 2.08 19.35 0.31
N THR A 38 2.21 19.37 -1.00
CA THR A 38 3.07 18.46 -1.76
C THR A 38 4.51 18.93 -1.55
N ASN A 39 5.19 18.34 -0.57
CA ASN A 39 6.60 18.62 -0.32
C ASN A 39 7.43 18.37 -1.60
N GLU A 40 8.26 19.36 -1.90
CA GLU A 40 9.09 19.48 -3.09
C GLU A 40 10.15 18.37 -3.19
N PHE A 41 9.78 17.24 -3.78
CA PHE A 41 10.74 16.46 -4.55
C PHE A 41 10.53 16.84 -6.01
N GLY A 42 11.52 17.51 -6.62
CA GLY A 42 11.61 17.77 -8.06
C GLY A 42 11.79 16.48 -8.89
N SER A 43 11.08 15.42 -8.54
CA SER A 43 10.94 14.20 -9.31
C SER A 43 10.01 14.51 -10.46
N LYS A 44 10.55 14.50 -11.68
CA LYS A 44 9.77 14.64 -12.92
C LYS A 44 8.55 13.70 -12.79
N PRO A 45 7.30 14.18 -12.99
CA PRO A 45 6.10 13.36 -12.83
C PRO A 45 6.19 12.03 -13.62
N MET A 46 6.94 12.04 -14.71
CA MET A 46 7.32 10.88 -15.52
C MET A 46 7.95 9.72 -14.74
N VAL A 47 8.81 9.98 -13.74
CA VAL A 47 9.46 8.90 -12.95
C VAL A 47 8.47 8.23 -12.01
N ILE A 48 7.60 9.04 -11.38
CA ILE A 48 6.53 8.54 -10.50
C ILE A 48 5.54 7.69 -11.30
N TRP A 49 5.15 8.16 -12.47
CA TRP A 49 4.30 7.40 -13.38
C TRP A 49 4.97 6.12 -13.90
N GLY A 50 6.26 6.18 -14.21
CA GLY A 50 7.03 5.01 -14.63
C GLY A 50 7.04 3.90 -13.57
N PHE A 51 7.30 4.25 -12.31
CA PHE A 51 7.30 3.30 -11.19
C PHE A 51 5.94 2.62 -11.00
N ARG A 52 4.85 3.39 -11.15
CA ARG A 52 3.48 2.86 -11.08
C ARG A 52 3.18 1.85 -12.19
N ILE A 53 3.60 2.14 -13.42
CA ILE A 53 3.42 1.21 -14.56
C ILE A 53 4.16 -0.09 -14.29
N VAL A 54 5.37 -0.03 -13.74
CA VAL A 54 6.14 -1.22 -13.35
C VAL A 54 5.38 -2.05 -12.30
N HIS A 55 4.80 -1.41 -11.30
CA HIS A 55 4.00 -2.10 -10.28
C HIS A 55 2.72 -2.73 -10.83
N PHE A 56 2.01 -2.05 -11.73
CA PHE A 56 0.86 -2.63 -12.44
C PHE A 56 1.27 -3.83 -13.30
N GLY A 57 2.42 -3.73 -13.98
CA GLY A 57 3.01 -4.82 -14.75
C GLY A 57 3.34 -6.02 -13.87
N LEU A 58 4.01 -5.80 -12.75
CA LEU A 58 4.34 -6.84 -11.77
C LEU A 58 3.09 -7.53 -11.23
N ALA A 59 2.07 -6.77 -10.85
CA ALA A 59 0.80 -7.32 -10.37
C ALA A 59 0.11 -8.19 -11.43
N THR A 60 0.16 -7.76 -12.70
CA THR A 60 -0.40 -8.52 -13.82
C THR A 60 0.38 -9.80 -14.10
N MET A 61 1.72 -9.74 -14.09
CA MET A 61 2.58 -10.92 -14.22
C MET A 61 2.36 -11.91 -13.07
N MET A 62 2.20 -11.42 -11.85
CA MET A 62 1.91 -12.23 -10.68
C MET A 62 0.55 -12.95 -10.80
N ALA A 63 -0.48 -12.24 -11.27
CA ALA A 63 -1.79 -12.83 -11.54
C ALA A 63 -1.70 -13.91 -12.64
N ALA A 64 -0.95 -13.64 -13.72
CA ALA A 64 -0.73 -14.60 -14.81
C ALA A 64 0.00 -15.85 -14.32
N THR A 65 1.06 -15.69 -13.53
CA THR A 65 1.79 -16.81 -12.89
C THR A 65 0.88 -17.64 -11.99
N GLY A 66 0.01 -17.00 -11.20
CA GLY A 66 -0.98 -17.71 -10.38
C GLY A 66 -1.96 -18.55 -11.21
N ILE A 67 -2.49 -18.00 -12.31
CA ILE A 67 -3.43 -18.69 -13.20
C ILE A 67 -2.74 -19.82 -13.98
N LEU A 68 -1.54 -19.59 -14.52
CA LEU A 68 -0.76 -20.61 -15.23
C LEU A 68 -0.38 -21.77 -14.29
N SER A 69 -0.01 -21.44 -13.06
CA SER A 69 0.20 -22.45 -12.04
C SER A 69 -1.08 -23.26 -11.81
N LEU A 70 -2.27 -22.65 -11.82
CA LEU A 70 -3.57 -23.33 -11.69
C LEU A 70 -3.87 -24.31 -12.84
N THR A 71 -3.38 -24.03 -14.05
CA THR A 71 -3.58 -24.93 -15.20
C THR A 71 -2.66 -26.15 -15.18
N GLU A 72 -1.48 -26.04 -14.60
CA GLU A 72 -0.50 -27.13 -14.51
C GLU A 72 -0.80 -28.14 -13.39
N PHE A 73 -1.75 -27.86 -12.48
CA PHE A 73 -2.14 -28.80 -11.41
C PHE A 73 -2.56 -30.18 -11.89
N GLY A 74 -3.18 -30.25 -13.08
CA GLY A 74 -3.62 -31.53 -13.64
C GLY A 74 -2.48 -32.38 -14.21
N ARG A 75 -1.28 -31.80 -14.39
CA ARG A 75 -0.21 -32.40 -15.18
C ARG A 75 0.92 -33.02 -14.33
N VAL A 76 1.12 -32.55 -13.09
CA VAL A 76 2.25 -32.94 -12.23
C VAL A 76 1.80 -33.63 -10.95
N ASN A 77 2.32 -34.83 -10.70
CA ASN A 77 1.92 -35.74 -9.61
C ASN A 77 2.57 -35.42 -8.23
N ARG A 78 3.01 -34.18 -7.99
CA ARG A 78 3.62 -33.74 -6.71
C ARG A 78 2.64 -32.89 -5.92
N ASN A 79 2.45 -33.20 -4.62
CA ASN A 79 1.70 -32.46 -3.60
C ASN A 79 0.73 -31.39 -4.13
N GLN A 80 -0.38 -31.85 -4.71
CA GLN A 80 -1.34 -30.98 -5.39
C GLN A 80 -1.95 -29.92 -4.47
N LEU A 81 -2.11 -30.24 -3.18
CA LEU A 81 -2.68 -29.31 -2.20
C LEU A 81 -1.78 -28.09 -1.95
N SER A 82 -0.47 -28.30 -1.75
CA SER A 82 0.44 -27.21 -1.39
C SER A 82 0.59 -26.22 -2.54
N ALA A 83 0.75 -26.73 -3.76
CA ALA A 83 0.81 -25.86 -4.91
C ALA A 83 -0.53 -25.11 -5.08
N PHE A 84 -1.70 -25.75 -4.87
CA PHE A 84 -2.99 -25.10 -5.11
C PHE A 84 -3.19 -23.92 -4.18
N VAL A 85 -2.82 -24.12 -2.91
CA VAL A 85 -2.82 -23.09 -1.89
C VAL A 85 -1.88 -21.93 -2.28
N ILE A 86 -0.68 -22.21 -2.78
CA ILE A 86 0.28 -21.18 -3.23
C ILE A 86 -0.29 -20.38 -4.40
N SER A 87 -0.83 -21.03 -5.44
CA SER A 87 -1.39 -20.36 -6.61
C SER A 87 -2.61 -19.52 -6.26
N PHE A 88 -3.47 -20.03 -5.37
CA PHE A 88 -4.61 -19.28 -4.85
C PHE A 88 -4.17 -18.02 -4.12
N TYR A 89 -3.16 -18.13 -3.24
CA TYR A 89 -2.59 -16.97 -2.56
C TYR A 89 -1.94 -15.97 -3.52
N LEU A 90 -1.26 -16.42 -4.57
CA LEU A 90 -0.70 -15.53 -5.59
C LEU A 90 -1.79 -14.69 -6.27
N ILE A 91 -2.93 -15.28 -6.62
CA ILE A 91 -4.03 -14.54 -7.22
C ILE A 91 -4.61 -13.53 -6.22
N LEU A 92 -4.85 -13.95 -4.98
CA LEU A 92 -5.36 -13.07 -3.93
C LEU A 92 -4.42 -11.88 -3.71
N PHE A 93 -3.13 -12.13 -3.55
CA PHE A 93 -2.14 -11.08 -3.33
C PHE A 93 -1.93 -10.19 -4.55
N ALA A 94 -2.06 -10.71 -5.77
CA ALA A 94 -2.06 -9.88 -6.98
C ALA A 94 -3.24 -8.90 -6.98
N VAL A 95 -4.43 -9.35 -6.57
CA VAL A 95 -5.62 -8.47 -6.42
C VAL A 95 -5.40 -7.41 -5.35
N VAL A 96 -4.85 -7.79 -4.19
CA VAL A 96 -4.53 -6.84 -3.10
C VAL A 96 -3.49 -5.81 -3.56
N TRP A 97 -2.46 -6.24 -4.28
CA TRP A 97 -1.45 -5.33 -4.85
C TRP A 97 -2.09 -4.37 -5.86
N PHE A 98 -2.90 -4.89 -6.78
CA PHE A 98 -3.60 -4.08 -7.78
C PHE A 98 -4.56 -3.06 -7.13
N ALA A 99 -5.29 -3.49 -6.11
CA ALA A 99 -6.13 -2.64 -5.28
C ALA A 99 -5.35 -1.51 -4.61
N PHE A 100 -4.16 -1.83 -4.09
CA PHE A 100 -3.27 -0.86 -3.47
C PHE A 100 -2.76 0.17 -4.49
N GLU A 101 -2.36 -0.23 -5.69
CA GLU A 101 -1.95 0.71 -6.74
C GLU A 101 -3.14 1.55 -7.26
N THR A 102 -4.34 0.96 -7.32
CA THR A 102 -5.57 1.68 -7.70
C THR A 102 -5.89 2.81 -6.71
N MET A 103 -5.62 2.61 -5.41
CA MET A 103 -5.79 3.65 -4.40
C MET A 103 -4.96 4.92 -4.70
N PHE A 104 -3.76 4.78 -5.25
CA PHE A 104 -2.93 5.95 -5.61
C PHE A 104 -3.40 6.69 -6.86
N ILE A 105 -4.22 6.04 -7.69
CA ILE A 105 -4.83 6.65 -8.89
C ILE A 105 -6.15 7.31 -8.52
N MET A 106 -7.00 6.58 -7.80
CA MET A 106 -8.33 7.00 -7.42
C MET A 106 -8.57 6.63 -5.95
N PRO A 107 -8.31 7.54 -5.00
CA PRO A 107 -8.61 7.30 -3.60
C PRO A 107 -10.13 7.29 -3.41
N ILE A 108 -10.68 6.12 -3.05
CA ILE A 108 -12.08 5.95 -2.69
C ILE A 108 -12.14 5.63 -1.20
N ASP A 109 -12.71 6.54 -0.40
CA ASP A 109 -12.68 6.48 1.07
C ASP A 109 -13.23 5.16 1.62
N TYR A 110 -14.31 4.64 1.03
CA TYR A 110 -14.90 3.36 1.42
C TYR A 110 -13.92 2.18 1.24
N PHE A 111 -13.18 2.17 0.13
CA PHE A 111 -12.23 1.11 -0.19
C PHE A 111 -10.98 1.19 0.70
N ILE A 112 -10.49 2.42 0.92
CA ILE A 112 -9.36 2.70 1.80
C ILE A 112 -9.67 2.25 3.23
N PHE A 113 -10.87 2.51 3.72
CA PHE A 113 -11.29 2.09 5.07
C PHE A 113 -11.20 0.57 5.25
N HIS A 114 -11.70 -0.20 4.28
CA HIS A 114 -11.65 -1.67 4.35
C HIS A 114 -10.22 -2.22 4.21
N LEU A 115 -9.42 -1.65 3.31
CA LEU A 115 -8.00 -2.02 3.16
C LEU A 115 -7.19 -1.68 4.41
N LYS A 116 -7.38 -0.51 5.01
CA LYS A 116 -6.64 -0.09 6.22
C LYS A 116 -6.99 -0.95 7.44
N ARG A 117 -8.24 -1.41 7.53
CA ARG A 117 -8.69 -2.30 8.62
C ARG A 117 -8.12 -3.72 8.53
N ASN A 118 -7.97 -4.26 7.32
CA ASN A 118 -7.50 -5.64 7.11
C ASN A 118 -6.00 -5.74 6.79
N PHE A 119 -5.47 -4.73 6.07
CA PHE A 119 -4.11 -4.64 5.55
C PHE A 119 -3.45 -3.33 5.96
N GLY A 120 -3.73 -2.84 7.18
CA GLY A 120 -3.13 -1.61 7.71
C GLY A 120 -1.60 -1.59 7.68
N PHE A 121 -0.97 -2.77 7.75
CA PHE A 121 0.48 -2.93 7.63
C PHE A 121 1.02 -2.54 6.24
N LEU A 122 0.20 -2.68 5.19
CA LEU A 122 0.58 -2.40 3.80
C LEU A 122 0.70 -0.90 3.53
N PHE A 123 0.08 -0.07 4.38
CA PHE A 123 0.19 1.39 4.35
C PHE A 123 1.50 1.88 4.97
N HIS A 124 2.17 1.05 5.76
CA HIS A 124 3.48 1.37 6.30
C HIS A 124 4.57 0.96 5.29
N PRO A 125 5.56 1.81 4.97
CA PRO A 125 6.57 1.52 3.96
C PRO A 125 7.34 0.22 4.24
N LEU A 126 7.63 -0.05 5.51
CA LEU A 126 8.29 -1.29 5.94
C LEU A 126 7.38 -2.52 5.78
N GLY A 127 6.09 -2.39 6.09
CA GLY A 127 5.13 -3.50 5.91
C GLY A 127 4.88 -3.81 4.44
N LYS A 128 4.82 -2.78 3.58
CA LYS A 128 4.79 -2.94 2.12
C LYS A 128 6.03 -3.67 1.60
N ALA A 129 7.22 -3.31 2.07
CA ALA A 129 8.46 -3.95 1.62
C ALA A 129 8.51 -5.44 2.00
N ILE A 130 8.14 -5.77 3.24
CA ILE A 130 8.06 -7.16 3.71
C ILE A 130 7.00 -7.95 2.94
N PHE A 131 5.86 -7.34 2.64
CA PHE A 131 4.81 -7.95 1.81
C PHE A 131 5.33 -8.36 0.43
N ILE A 132 6.05 -7.44 -0.24
CA ILE A 132 6.60 -7.69 -1.59
C ILE A 132 7.63 -8.82 -1.55
N ILE A 133 8.50 -8.85 -0.52
CA ILE A 133 9.47 -9.93 -0.33
C ILE A 133 8.77 -11.27 -0.08
N PHE A 134 7.74 -11.28 0.75
CA PHE A 134 6.94 -12.49 0.99
C PHE A 134 6.29 -13.01 -0.30
N VAL A 135 5.73 -12.11 -1.11
CA VAL A 135 5.18 -12.42 -2.43
C VAL A 135 6.26 -12.95 -3.39
N ALA A 136 7.49 -12.43 -3.33
CA ALA A 136 8.60 -12.94 -4.13
C ALA A 136 8.89 -14.42 -3.80
N PHE A 137 8.91 -14.78 -2.52
CA PHE A 137 9.08 -16.18 -2.09
C PHE A 137 7.91 -17.07 -2.52
N LEU A 138 6.68 -16.57 -2.52
CA LEU A 138 5.53 -17.31 -3.05
C LEU A 138 5.68 -17.62 -4.55
N ASN A 139 6.20 -16.67 -5.33
CA ASN A 139 6.45 -16.88 -6.76
C ASN A 139 7.56 -17.94 -7.00
N PHE A 140 8.53 -18.09 -6.09
CA PHE A 140 9.50 -19.20 -6.14
C PHE A 140 8.91 -20.57 -5.77
N GLY A 141 7.78 -20.59 -5.05
CA GLY A 141 7.07 -21.81 -4.70
C GLY A 141 6.22 -22.40 -5.84
N VAL A 142 6.16 -21.72 -6.99
CA VAL A 142 5.38 -22.13 -8.16
C VAL A 142 6.15 -23.14 -9.01
N GLN A 143 5.44 -24.11 -9.58
CA GLN A 143 6.03 -25.16 -10.42
C GLN A 143 6.42 -24.67 -11.83
N GLU A 144 5.81 -23.58 -12.30
CA GLU A 144 6.22 -22.87 -13.51
C GLU A 144 7.56 -22.16 -13.32
N GLU A 145 8.64 -22.85 -13.68
CA GLU A 145 10.01 -22.46 -13.37
C GLU A 145 10.46 -21.17 -14.05
N SER A 146 9.92 -20.81 -15.22
CA SER A 146 10.43 -19.66 -15.99
C SER A 146 9.76 -18.34 -15.60
N LEU A 147 8.43 -18.29 -15.65
CA LEU A 147 7.64 -17.09 -15.35
C LEU A 147 7.57 -16.81 -13.85
N GLY A 148 7.39 -17.85 -13.02
CA GLY A 148 7.38 -17.71 -11.57
C GLY A 148 8.72 -17.21 -11.04
N LEU A 149 9.82 -17.77 -11.53
CA LEU A 149 11.17 -17.33 -11.13
C LEU A 149 11.48 -15.90 -11.57
N ALA A 150 11.17 -15.54 -12.83
CA ALA A 150 11.37 -14.18 -13.32
C ALA A 150 10.57 -13.16 -12.50
N THR A 151 9.28 -13.46 -12.24
CA THR A 151 8.40 -12.60 -11.44
C THR A 151 8.90 -12.49 -10.00
N GLY A 152 9.32 -13.61 -9.41
CA GLY A 152 9.90 -13.66 -8.06
C GLY A 152 11.17 -12.83 -7.93
N ILE A 153 12.10 -12.91 -8.89
CA ILE A 153 13.33 -12.09 -8.88
C ILE A 153 12.99 -10.60 -8.98
N LEU A 154 12.08 -10.22 -9.89
CA LEU A 154 11.67 -8.82 -10.04
C LEU A 154 11.02 -8.28 -8.75
N CYS A 155 10.12 -9.05 -8.13
CA CYS A 155 9.52 -8.69 -6.85
C CYS A 155 10.58 -8.62 -5.73
N LEU A 156 11.55 -9.53 -5.70
CA LEU A 156 12.60 -9.54 -4.68
C LEU A 156 13.48 -8.28 -4.77
N ILE A 157 13.88 -7.90 -5.99
CA ILE A 157 14.67 -6.68 -6.24
C ILE A 157 13.87 -5.45 -5.82
N ASP A 158 12.59 -5.37 -6.21
CA ASP A 158 11.72 -4.25 -5.87
C ASP A 158 11.52 -4.11 -4.36
N GLY A 159 11.20 -5.22 -3.68
CA GLY A 159 11.08 -5.27 -2.22
C GLY A 159 12.38 -4.89 -1.51
N ALA A 160 13.52 -5.41 -1.97
CA ALA A 160 14.84 -5.05 -1.43
C ALA A 160 15.16 -3.56 -1.63
N LEU A 161 14.80 -2.98 -2.78
CA LEU A 161 14.97 -1.56 -3.06
C LEU A 161 14.12 -0.71 -2.11
N LEU A 162 12.87 -1.10 -1.84
CA LEU A 162 12.03 -0.44 -0.84
C LEU A 162 12.64 -0.50 0.57
N VAL A 163 13.16 -1.66 0.98
CA VAL A 163 13.85 -1.79 2.29
C VAL A 163 15.09 -0.90 2.34
N LEU A 164 15.93 -0.92 1.30
CA LEU A 164 17.15 -0.11 1.23
C LEU A 164 16.82 1.39 1.25
N LEU A 165 15.76 1.80 0.57
CA LEU A 165 15.30 3.19 0.57
C LEU A 165 14.84 3.60 1.98
N PHE A 166 14.12 2.72 2.68
CA PHE A 166 13.71 2.95 4.06
C PHE A 166 14.90 3.04 5.03
N LEU A 167 15.90 2.17 4.89
CA LEU A 167 17.12 2.19 5.71
C LEU A 167 18.01 3.40 5.43
N LYS A 168 18.06 3.86 4.18
CA LYS A 168 18.87 5.02 3.77
C LYS A 168 18.22 6.34 4.17
N TYR A 169 16.90 6.40 4.21
CA TYR A 169 16.14 7.61 4.54
C TYR A 169 15.07 7.33 5.61
N PRO A 170 15.46 6.92 6.84
CA PRO A 170 14.51 6.61 7.89
C PRO A 170 13.76 7.83 8.43
N HIS A 171 14.24 9.05 8.11
CA HIS A 171 13.73 10.32 8.64
C HIS A 171 12.75 11.07 7.72
N TYR A 172 12.40 10.50 6.56
CA TYR A 172 11.37 11.07 5.68
C TYR A 172 10.02 10.40 5.96
N HIS A 173 9.33 10.89 6.99
CA HIS A 173 7.92 10.57 7.23
C HIS A 173 7.02 11.79 6.91
N PRO A 174 6.74 12.08 5.63
CA PRO A 174 5.51 12.80 5.27
C PRO A 174 4.81 12.15 4.07
N LEU A 175 4.29 10.92 4.20
CA LEU A 175 3.41 10.31 3.19
C LEU A 175 2.22 9.52 3.78
N THR A 176 1.95 9.68 5.07
CA THR A 176 0.56 9.53 5.54
C THR A 176 -0.15 10.83 5.24
N PRO A 177 -1.04 10.94 4.23
CA PRO A 177 -2.04 11.98 4.30
C PRO A 177 -2.75 11.80 5.65
N SER A 178 -2.76 12.86 6.46
CA SER A 178 -3.65 12.97 7.60
C SER A 178 -5.07 12.94 7.03
N ILE A 179 -5.63 11.75 6.91
CA ILE A 179 -7.06 11.50 6.72
C ILE A 179 -7.58 11.06 8.07
#